data_AF-L2G1I4-F1
#
_entry.id   AF-L2G1I4-F1
#
_cell.length_a   1.000
_cell.length_b   1.000
_cell.length_c   1.000
_cell.angle_alpha   90.00
_cell.angle_beta   90.00
_cell.angle_gamma   90.00
#
_symmetry.space_group_name_H-M   'P 1'
#
loop_
_entity.id
_entity.type
_entity.pdbx_description
1 polymer ?
#
loop_
_entity_poly.entity_id
_entity_poly.type
_entity_poly.pdbx_seq_one_letter_code
_entity_poly.pdbx_strand_id
1 'polypeptide(L)'
;MALSCSLRRLALACLVLAPGIAQAIIDRNHTAAMARQVRFHRTGKLAKRQDEGDDDYVCTATKGCDIGCCGPLDEEGNGVCGLGPDFCGDGCTSTCHYKSECDPGWGIEWSNATACPLNVCCSEYGFCGTDPGFCGGEIVSSPQCDIAAGSSNGRTIGYYEGWNSQRSCGTMTPEEIPKGYYTHLFYSFSLINPETFRLEPMDDTTGSLYGSVSALKKTQPELQVWLAIGGWAMNDPGAWRTTFSDLAASESAQDEFFESLVTFMSTYNYDGVDIDWEYPVAEDRGGIEADFDNFVNFISRLRNRLNNLGTPKGLSMTLPASYWYLKGFDIINLEPHVDFFNVMTYDIHGVWDSTIESLGPYAHAHTNLTEIEEALKLLWRNNINPSRVNLGLGFYGRSFTMKDPSCMAAGCEFSEGGNGGACTGTAGVLSAHEIMQIIEDGATMTLDPVAGVQIVTWDSNQWVSWDDTETLKMKVDYANQRCLGGVMIWAVDLDDGTLIKSLSETGRETTIILDDPPAISACFGTTLEDISGNVTDASS
;
A
#
# COMPACT_ATOMS: atom_id res chain seq x y z
N MET A 1 -1.20 -73.02 -6.41
CA MET A 1 -1.37 -72.99 -7.89
C MET A 1 -2.37 -71.88 -8.20
N ALA A 2 -1.90 -70.64 -8.26
CA ALA A 2 -1.32 -70.02 -9.45
C ALA A 2 -2.41 -69.66 -10.47
N LEU A 3 -3.04 -68.49 -10.28
CA LEU A 3 -3.45 -67.50 -11.30
C LEU A 3 -4.37 -66.46 -10.63
N SER A 4 -3.81 -65.50 -9.89
CA SER A 4 -4.52 -64.24 -9.60
C SER A 4 -3.60 -63.06 -9.21
N CYS A 5 -2.26 -63.25 -9.22
CA CYS A 5 -1.31 -62.26 -8.72
C CYS A 5 -0.63 -61.44 -9.82
N SER A 6 -1.30 -61.13 -10.93
CA SER A 6 -0.71 -60.38 -12.06
C SER A 6 -1.49 -59.13 -12.53
N LEU A 7 -2.70 -58.85 -12.03
CA LEU A 7 -3.44 -57.63 -12.43
C LEU A 7 -3.34 -56.47 -11.43
N ARG A 8 -2.87 -56.70 -10.19
CA ARG A 8 -2.70 -55.63 -9.19
C ARG A 8 -1.40 -54.83 -9.31
N ARG A 9 -0.46 -55.23 -10.17
CA ARG A 9 0.78 -54.48 -10.42
C ARG A 9 0.75 -53.58 -11.65
N LEU A 10 -0.20 -53.76 -12.59
CA LEU A 10 -0.41 -52.81 -13.69
C LEU A 10 -1.37 -51.67 -13.32
N ALA A 11 -2.38 -51.92 -12.48
CA ALA A 11 -3.31 -50.87 -12.05
C ALA A 11 -2.66 -49.85 -11.09
N LEU A 12 -1.59 -50.23 -10.38
CA LEU A 12 -0.86 -49.35 -9.47
C LEU A 12 0.20 -48.49 -10.17
N ALA A 13 0.56 -48.80 -11.42
CA ALA A 13 1.51 -48.01 -12.21
C ALA A 13 0.83 -46.82 -12.94
N CYS A 14 -0.49 -46.90 -13.20
CA CYS A 14 -1.24 -45.80 -13.82
C CYS A 14 -1.79 -44.77 -12.81
N LEU A 15 -1.83 -45.08 -11.52
CA LEU A 15 -2.34 -44.18 -10.47
C LEU A 15 -1.26 -43.29 -9.83
N VAL A 16 0.02 -43.50 -10.15
CA VAL A 16 1.15 -42.68 -9.67
C VAL A 16 1.56 -41.61 -10.69
N LEU A 17 0.98 -41.62 -11.90
CA LEU A 17 1.26 -40.63 -12.95
C LEU A 17 0.16 -39.55 -13.11
N ALA A 18 -0.99 -39.70 -12.45
CA ALA A 18 -2.07 -38.72 -12.53
C ALA A 18 -1.81 -37.38 -11.78
N PRO A 19 -1.15 -37.35 -10.60
CA PRO A 19 -0.85 -36.07 -9.94
C PRO A 19 0.23 -35.27 -10.68
N GLY A 20 1.20 -35.96 -11.29
CA GLY A 20 2.28 -35.32 -12.06
C GLY A 20 1.83 -34.73 -13.40
N ILE A 21 0.76 -35.26 -14.01
CA ILE A 21 0.19 -34.72 -15.24
C ILE A 21 -0.77 -33.55 -14.94
N ALA A 22 -1.50 -33.58 -13.82
CA ALA A 22 -2.28 -32.44 -13.35
C ALA A 22 -1.37 -31.26 -12.96
N GLN A 23 -0.27 -31.52 -12.23
CA GLN A 23 0.74 -30.50 -11.91
C GLN A 23 1.45 -29.97 -13.16
N ALA A 24 1.74 -30.81 -14.16
CA ALA A 24 2.36 -30.37 -15.42
C ALA A 24 1.42 -29.61 -16.37
N ILE A 25 0.09 -29.82 -16.27
CA ILE A 25 -0.92 -29.06 -17.01
C ILE A 25 -1.21 -27.72 -16.31
N ILE A 26 -1.19 -27.71 -14.97
CA ILE A 26 -1.20 -26.49 -14.15
C ILE A 26 0.08 -25.69 -14.45
N ASP A 27 1.28 -26.28 -14.39
CA ASP A 27 2.55 -25.62 -14.71
C ASP A 27 2.62 -25.12 -16.17
N ARG A 28 1.99 -25.81 -17.14
CA ARG A 28 1.89 -25.35 -18.54
C ARG A 28 0.92 -24.19 -18.74
N ASN A 29 -0.19 -24.15 -18.00
CA ASN A 29 -1.11 -23.01 -18.03
C ASN A 29 -0.56 -21.83 -17.20
N HIS A 30 0.19 -22.09 -16.12
CA HIS A 30 0.93 -21.09 -15.35
C HIS A 30 2.09 -20.49 -16.15
N THR A 31 2.85 -21.29 -16.93
CA THR A 31 3.86 -20.73 -17.85
C THR A 31 3.24 -20.01 -19.04
N ALA A 32 2.03 -20.34 -19.48
CA ALA A 32 1.33 -19.60 -20.53
C ALA A 32 0.71 -18.27 -20.03
N ALA A 33 0.23 -18.23 -18.78
CA ALA A 33 -0.24 -17.02 -18.11
C ALA A 33 0.94 -16.09 -17.77
N MET A 34 2.03 -16.63 -17.21
CA MET A 34 3.28 -15.91 -17.04
C MET A 34 3.85 -15.45 -18.39
N ALA A 35 3.76 -16.23 -19.47
CA ALA A 35 4.19 -15.79 -20.80
C ALA A 35 3.26 -14.78 -21.48
N ARG A 36 2.09 -14.45 -20.89
CA ARG A 36 1.20 -13.36 -21.29
C ARG A 36 1.45 -12.09 -20.45
N GLN A 37 1.57 -12.20 -19.12
CA GLN A 37 1.95 -11.09 -18.23
C GLN A 37 3.40 -10.63 -18.48
N VAL A 38 4.35 -11.56 -18.61
CA VAL A 38 5.74 -11.26 -18.99
C VAL A 38 5.84 -10.84 -20.45
N ARG A 39 4.86 -11.14 -21.32
CA ARG A 39 4.85 -10.57 -22.69
C ARG A 39 4.50 -9.09 -22.70
N PHE A 40 3.65 -8.65 -21.77
CA PHE A 40 3.33 -7.24 -21.59
C PHE A 40 4.53 -6.45 -21.04
N HIS A 41 5.29 -7.02 -20.10
CA HIS A 41 6.54 -6.41 -19.61
C HIS A 41 7.76 -6.61 -20.53
N ARG A 42 7.81 -7.66 -21.38
CA ARG A 42 8.91 -7.88 -22.34
C ARG A 42 8.83 -7.00 -23.58
N THR A 43 7.73 -6.32 -23.81
CA THR A 43 7.67 -5.27 -24.82
C THR A 43 7.90 -3.92 -24.17
N GLY A 44 9.07 -3.75 -23.56
CA GLY A 44 9.78 -2.49 -23.72
C GLY A 44 9.89 -2.23 -25.23
N LYS A 45 8.93 -1.49 -25.79
CA LYS A 45 8.97 -1.05 -27.18
C LYS A 45 9.89 0.15 -27.28
N LEU A 46 11.17 -0.11 -27.08
CA LEU A 46 12.22 0.54 -27.84
C LEU A 46 12.81 -0.57 -28.71
N ALA A 47 12.64 -0.44 -30.03
CA ALA A 47 13.08 -1.37 -31.08
C ALA A 47 12.29 -2.70 -31.27
N LYS A 48 11.08 -2.57 -31.84
CA LYS A 48 10.61 -3.27 -33.07
C LYS A 48 9.07 -3.29 -33.11
N ARG A 49 8.48 -2.24 -33.67
CA ARG A 49 7.11 -2.25 -34.18
C ARG A 49 7.22 -2.17 -35.71
N GLN A 50 7.07 -3.30 -36.41
CA GLN A 50 6.65 -3.28 -37.80
C GLN A 50 5.12 -3.35 -37.77
N ASP A 51 4.49 -2.18 -37.83
CA ASP A 51 3.37 -1.88 -38.73
C ASP A 51 2.61 -0.61 -38.27
N GLU A 52 2.63 0.36 -39.18
CA GLU A 52 1.66 1.43 -39.47
C GLU A 52 1.31 2.46 -38.37
N GLY A 53 2.01 3.61 -38.42
CA GLY A 53 1.45 4.92 -38.08
C GLY A 53 2.10 5.63 -36.88
N ASP A 54 3.14 6.42 -37.17
CA ASP A 54 3.92 7.31 -36.27
C ASP A 54 4.77 6.59 -35.21
N ASP A 55 6.02 6.28 -35.58
CA ASP A 55 7.06 5.84 -34.63
C ASP A 55 7.69 7.09 -33.98
N ASP A 56 7.35 7.39 -32.73
CA ASP A 56 7.84 8.56 -31.96
C ASP A 56 9.36 8.62 -31.77
N TYR A 57 10.07 7.53 -32.06
CA TYR A 57 11.52 7.44 -31.98
C TYR A 57 12.22 7.68 -33.34
N VAL A 58 11.48 7.80 -34.43
CA VAL A 58 12.02 8.09 -35.77
C VAL A 58 11.94 9.59 -36.04
N CYS A 59 13.07 10.14 -36.43
CA CYS A 59 13.22 11.57 -36.70
C CYS A 59 13.76 11.78 -38.13
N THR A 60 13.65 13.00 -38.63
CA THR A 60 14.22 13.40 -39.91
C THR A 60 14.82 14.80 -39.79
N ALA A 61 15.43 15.30 -40.86
CA ALA A 61 15.88 16.69 -40.92
C ALA A 61 14.75 17.73 -40.63
N THR A 62 13.49 17.34 -40.78
CA THR A 62 12.33 18.23 -40.55
C THR A 62 11.41 17.81 -39.41
N LYS A 63 11.51 16.56 -38.92
CA LYS A 63 10.80 16.04 -37.74
C LYS A 63 11.84 15.80 -36.63
N GLY A 64 11.93 16.72 -35.67
CA GLY A 64 12.84 16.60 -34.53
C GLY A 64 12.36 15.57 -33.49
N CYS A 65 13.20 15.38 -32.47
CA CYS A 65 12.89 14.50 -31.33
C CYS A 65 12.22 15.26 -30.20
N ASP A 66 11.26 14.63 -29.52
CA ASP A 66 10.65 15.15 -28.30
C ASP A 66 11.63 15.08 -27.12
N ILE A 67 12.43 14.01 -27.07
CA ILE A 67 13.48 13.79 -26.07
C ILE A 67 14.79 13.49 -26.80
N GLY A 68 15.85 14.20 -26.40
CA GLY A 68 17.19 14.02 -26.95
C GLY A 68 17.35 14.57 -28.35
N CYS A 69 18.34 14.05 -29.06
CA CYS A 69 18.69 14.51 -30.39
C CYS A 69 18.44 13.46 -31.48
N CYS A 70 18.08 13.95 -32.66
CA CYS A 70 18.00 13.20 -33.90
C CYS A 70 19.40 12.97 -34.49
N GLY A 71 19.79 11.71 -34.67
CA GLY A 71 20.97 11.38 -35.47
C GLY A 71 21.53 9.97 -35.26
N PRO A 72 22.53 9.56 -36.07
CA PRO A 72 22.88 10.10 -37.38
C PRO A 72 21.80 9.78 -38.44
N LEU A 73 21.56 10.68 -39.39
CA LEU A 73 20.63 10.44 -40.50
C LEU A 73 21.22 9.47 -41.53
N ASP A 74 20.39 8.57 -42.07
CA ASP A 74 20.70 7.71 -43.20
C ASP A 74 20.71 8.49 -44.53
N GLU A 75 21.02 7.80 -45.65
CA GLU A 75 21.07 8.42 -46.99
C GLU A 75 19.69 8.94 -47.44
N GLU A 76 18.62 8.38 -46.87
CA GLU A 76 17.23 8.76 -47.07
C GLU A 76 16.76 9.91 -46.16
N GLY A 77 17.61 10.37 -45.23
CA GLY A 77 17.36 11.48 -44.33
C GLY A 77 16.56 11.12 -43.07
N ASN A 78 16.47 9.84 -42.72
CA ASN A 78 15.83 9.34 -41.51
C ASN A 78 16.88 9.04 -40.43
N GLY A 79 16.57 9.38 -39.19
CA GLY A 79 17.38 9.06 -38.02
C GLY A 79 16.52 8.51 -36.89
N VAL A 80 17.16 8.30 -35.74
CA VAL A 80 16.48 7.92 -34.51
C VAL A 80 16.80 8.91 -33.40
N CYS A 81 15.87 9.04 -32.47
CA CYS A 81 16.01 9.88 -31.29
C CYS A 81 16.84 9.17 -30.22
N GLY A 82 17.79 9.88 -29.65
CA GLY A 82 18.61 9.35 -28.56
C GLY A 82 19.29 10.42 -27.71
N LEU A 83 19.89 9.95 -26.62
CA LEU A 83 20.57 10.78 -25.62
C LEU A 83 22.06 10.50 -25.59
N GLY A 84 22.79 11.31 -24.84
CA GLY A 84 24.22 11.11 -24.61
C GLY A 84 25.10 11.59 -25.76
N PRO A 85 26.42 11.40 -25.64
CA PRO A 85 27.40 11.99 -26.55
C PRO A 85 27.27 11.50 -28.00
N ASP A 86 26.80 10.28 -28.22
CA ASP A 86 26.65 9.70 -29.56
C ASP A 86 25.55 10.38 -30.39
N PHE A 87 24.49 10.85 -29.73
CA PHE A 87 23.36 11.53 -30.38
C PHE A 87 23.48 13.05 -30.29
N CYS A 88 23.97 13.55 -29.16
CA CYS A 88 24.02 14.97 -28.86
C CYS A 88 25.40 15.63 -29.10
N GLY A 89 26.35 14.89 -29.66
CA GLY A 89 27.63 15.43 -30.10
C GLY A 89 27.54 16.20 -31.43
N ASP A 90 28.65 16.24 -32.18
CA ASP A 90 28.79 17.06 -33.39
C ASP A 90 27.82 16.72 -34.54
N GLY A 91 27.11 15.58 -34.47
CA GLY A 91 26.16 15.09 -35.48
C GLY A 91 24.69 15.36 -35.19
N CYS A 92 24.37 16.08 -34.12
CA CYS A 92 23.00 16.36 -33.69
C CYS A 92 22.26 17.27 -34.68
N THR A 93 21.14 16.82 -35.25
CA THR A 93 20.33 17.62 -36.21
C THR A 93 19.09 18.26 -35.60
N SER A 94 18.83 18.05 -34.30
CA SER A 94 17.74 18.67 -33.54
C SER A 94 18.24 19.35 -32.25
N THR A 95 17.44 19.39 -31.18
CA THR A 95 17.85 19.94 -29.89
C THR A 95 18.63 18.90 -29.07
N CYS A 96 19.53 19.36 -28.19
CA CYS A 96 20.06 18.53 -27.11
C CYS A 96 20.06 19.28 -25.77
N HIS A 97 18.87 19.72 -25.36
CA HIS A 97 18.68 20.31 -24.04
C HIS A 97 18.31 19.26 -22.98
N TYR A 98 17.92 18.06 -23.42
CA TYR A 98 17.52 17.00 -22.54
C TYR A 98 18.74 16.21 -22.07
N LYS A 99 18.93 16.14 -20.75
CA LYS A 99 19.90 15.27 -20.11
C LYS A 99 19.22 13.99 -19.64
N SER A 100 19.93 12.86 -19.70
CA SER A 100 19.41 11.60 -19.17
C SER A 100 19.12 11.67 -17.67
N GLU A 101 18.27 10.76 -17.18
CA GLU A 101 17.94 10.69 -15.75
C GLU A 101 19.17 10.32 -14.92
N CYS A 102 19.93 9.35 -15.40
CA CYS A 102 21.14 8.82 -14.77
C CYS A 102 22.30 8.80 -15.77
N ASP A 103 23.51 8.64 -15.23
CA ASP A 103 24.74 8.55 -16.00
C ASP A 103 25.12 7.08 -16.26
N PRO A 104 24.96 6.55 -17.49
CA PRO A 104 25.41 5.21 -17.84
C PRO A 104 26.93 5.13 -18.12
N GLY A 105 27.69 6.19 -17.85
CA GLY A 105 29.11 6.33 -18.18
C GLY A 105 29.40 7.38 -19.26
N TRP A 106 28.42 8.24 -19.56
CA TRP A 106 28.54 9.36 -20.49
C TRP A 106 29.18 10.59 -19.85
N GLY A 107 29.00 10.77 -18.54
CA GLY A 107 29.38 11.97 -17.80
C GLY A 107 28.17 12.84 -17.41
N ILE A 108 28.31 13.59 -16.32
CA ILE A 108 27.25 14.45 -15.75
C ILE A 108 26.92 15.66 -16.64
N GLU A 109 27.79 16.01 -17.58
CA GLU A 109 27.47 16.97 -18.63
C GLU A 109 26.28 16.51 -19.50
N TRP A 110 26.06 15.19 -19.62
CA TRP A 110 24.96 14.59 -20.40
C TRP A 110 23.81 14.06 -19.54
N SER A 111 23.97 14.04 -18.21
CA SER A 111 23.06 13.37 -17.28
C SER A 111 22.63 14.30 -16.13
N ASN A 112 21.42 14.13 -15.60
CA ASN A 112 20.92 14.91 -14.47
C ASN A 112 21.46 14.40 -13.13
N ALA A 113 21.66 13.09 -13.01
CA ALA A 113 22.24 12.46 -11.82
C ALA A 113 23.31 11.43 -12.21
N THR A 114 24.24 11.18 -11.29
CA THR A 114 25.23 10.11 -11.47
C THR A 114 24.64 8.72 -11.24
N ALA A 115 23.57 8.61 -10.46
CA ALA A 115 22.90 7.36 -10.14
C ALA A 115 21.39 7.57 -10.03
N CYS A 116 20.64 6.49 -10.19
CA CYS A 116 19.19 6.52 -10.03
C CYS A 116 18.77 6.62 -8.56
N PRO A 117 17.67 7.33 -8.25
CA PRO A 117 17.03 7.28 -6.94
C PRO A 117 16.72 5.85 -6.49
N LEU A 118 16.66 5.63 -5.17
CA LEU A 118 16.34 4.33 -4.56
C LEU A 118 17.25 3.18 -4.99
N ASN A 119 18.47 3.46 -5.50
CA ASN A 119 19.40 2.44 -5.99
C ASN A 119 18.77 1.48 -7.02
N VAL A 120 17.85 1.99 -7.84
CA VAL A 120 17.42 1.29 -9.05
C VAL A 120 18.51 1.39 -10.12
N CYS A 121 18.35 0.67 -11.23
CA CYS A 121 19.41 0.53 -12.22
C CYS A 121 19.34 1.61 -13.29
N CYS A 122 20.50 2.07 -13.74
CA CYS A 122 20.63 2.94 -14.91
C CYS A 122 20.79 2.08 -16.17
N SER A 123 19.86 2.20 -17.12
CA SER A 123 19.97 1.55 -18.42
C SER A 123 21.09 2.16 -19.26
N GLU A 124 21.55 1.44 -20.29
CA GLU A 124 22.53 1.95 -21.26
C GLU A 124 22.08 3.22 -22.01
N TYR A 125 20.77 3.51 -21.97
CA TYR A 125 20.15 4.69 -22.57
C TYR A 125 19.93 5.85 -21.59
N GLY A 126 20.39 5.73 -20.34
CA GLY A 126 20.33 6.80 -19.34
C GLY A 126 18.98 6.96 -18.63
N PHE A 127 18.12 5.95 -18.66
CA PHE A 127 16.85 5.92 -17.91
C PHE A 127 16.95 5.02 -16.69
N CYS A 128 16.21 5.36 -15.63
CA CYS A 128 16.14 4.59 -14.39
C CYS A 128 15.03 3.55 -14.40
N GLY A 129 15.31 2.35 -13.90
CA GLY A 129 14.31 1.29 -13.82
C GLY A 129 14.76 0.07 -13.01
N THR A 130 13.80 -0.82 -12.74
CA THR A 130 13.99 -2.03 -11.92
C THR A 130 14.02 -3.32 -12.75
N ASP A 131 13.54 -3.28 -13.99
CA ASP A 131 13.43 -4.46 -14.84
C ASP A 131 14.79 -5.00 -15.30
N PRO A 132 14.86 -6.27 -15.74
CA PRO A 132 16.09 -6.86 -16.27
C PRO A 132 16.73 -6.07 -17.42
N GLY A 133 15.93 -5.33 -18.20
CA GLY A 133 16.43 -4.44 -19.27
C GLY A 133 17.25 -3.25 -18.76
N PHE A 134 17.03 -2.83 -17.51
CA PHE A 134 17.80 -1.78 -16.84
C PHE A 134 18.91 -2.37 -15.98
N CYS A 135 18.63 -3.48 -15.31
CA CYS A 135 19.51 -4.07 -14.30
C CYS A 135 20.47 -5.14 -14.83
N GLY A 136 20.49 -5.44 -16.13
CA GLY A 136 21.38 -6.49 -16.67
C GLY A 136 21.16 -7.88 -16.06
N GLY A 137 19.98 -8.12 -15.48
CA GLY A 137 19.65 -9.35 -14.74
C GLY A 137 20.13 -9.42 -13.29
N GLU A 138 20.64 -8.32 -12.72
CA GLU A 138 20.96 -8.24 -11.28
C GLU A 138 19.75 -8.57 -10.41
N ILE A 139 19.95 -9.44 -9.41
CA ILE A 139 18.88 -9.93 -8.54
C ILE A 139 18.94 -9.17 -7.21
N VAL A 140 17.85 -8.49 -6.87
CA VAL A 140 17.66 -7.92 -5.53
C VAL A 140 17.33 -9.05 -4.55
N SER A 141 18.11 -9.15 -3.47
CA SER A 141 17.82 -10.09 -2.40
C SER A 141 16.70 -9.56 -1.52
N SER A 142 15.51 -10.15 -1.62
CA SER A 142 14.41 -9.89 -0.70
C SER A 142 14.62 -10.64 0.62
N PRO A 143 14.24 -10.07 1.79
CA PRO A 143 14.29 -10.76 3.08
C PRO A 143 13.51 -12.09 3.05
N GLN A 144 13.98 -13.06 3.83
CA GLN A 144 13.40 -14.40 3.92
C GLN A 144 13.36 -14.84 5.39
N CYS A 145 12.16 -15.09 5.89
CA CYS A 145 11.88 -15.60 7.23
C CYS A 145 10.97 -16.83 7.15
N ASP A 146 11.01 -17.66 8.19
CA ASP A 146 10.05 -18.75 8.34
C ASP A 146 8.64 -18.18 8.55
N ILE A 147 7.69 -18.55 7.69
CA ILE A 147 6.29 -18.13 7.78
C ILE A 147 5.72 -18.50 9.15
N ALA A 148 6.08 -19.67 9.69
CA ALA A 148 5.61 -20.14 10.99
C ALA A 148 6.13 -19.34 12.18
N ALA A 149 7.18 -18.52 11.98
CA ALA A 149 7.68 -17.62 13.02
C ALA A 149 6.78 -16.39 13.21
N GLY A 150 5.87 -16.10 12.28
CA GLY A 150 4.86 -15.04 12.42
C GLY A 150 5.45 -13.64 12.61
N SER A 151 6.51 -13.28 11.87
CA SER A 151 7.22 -12.00 12.06
C SER A 151 6.31 -10.77 12.00
N SER A 152 5.26 -10.84 11.17
CA SER A 152 4.30 -9.74 10.98
C SER A 152 3.27 -9.63 12.08
N ASN A 153 3.28 -10.50 13.10
CA ASN A 153 2.33 -10.44 14.22
C ASN A 153 2.60 -9.28 15.18
N GLY A 154 3.75 -8.60 15.07
CA GLY A 154 4.11 -7.51 15.97
C GLY A 154 3.15 -6.32 15.93
N ARG A 155 2.51 -6.06 14.77
CA ARG A 155 1.57 -4.94 14.61
C ARG A 155 0.39 -5.27 13.70
N THR A 156 -0.82 -5.01 14.16
CA THR A 156 -2.05 -4.94 13.36
C THR A 156 -2.58 -3.52 13.51
N ILE A 157 -2.34 -2.69 12.50
CA ILE A 157 -2.68 -1.26 12.51
C ILE A 157 -3.97 -1.06 11.71
N GLY A 158 -4.96 -0.41 12.29
CA GLY A 158 -6.19 -0.04 11.59
C GLY A 158 -6.32 1.48 11.44
N TYR A 159 -6.47 1.97 10.22
CA TYR A 159 -6.82 3.37 9.95
C TYR A 159 -8.35 3.52 10.05
N TYR A 160 -8.82 4.48 10.84
CA TYR A 160 -10.24 4.80 11.02
C TYR A 160 -10.54 6.16 10.38
N GLU A 161 -11.38 6.17 9.35
CA GLU A 161 -11.77 7.38 8.64
C GLU A 161 -12.74 8.21 9.51
N GLY A 162 -12.30 9.34 10.02
CA GLY A 162 -13.08 10.28 10.81
C GLY A 162 -14.26 10.89 10.04
N TRP A 163 -14.20 10.87 8.71
CA TRP A 163 -15.29 11.32 7.83
C TRP A 163 -16.24 10.19 7.43
N ASN A 164 -16.08 8.96 7.94
CA ASN A 164 -16.88 7.82 7.51
C ASN A 164 -18.40 8.05 7.67
N SER A 165 -18.82 8.86 8.64
CA SER A 165 -20.21 9.23 8.89
C SER A 165 -20.86 10.06 7.76
N GLN A 166 -20.08 10.51 6.77
CA GLN A 166 -20.58 11.18 5.57
C GLN A 166 -21.22 10.19 4.57
N ARG A 167 -20.93 8.89 4.69
CA ARG A 167 -21.58 7.83 3.89
C ARG A 167 -23.03 7.65 4.30
N SER A 168 -23.87 7.22 3.36
CA SER A 168 -25.31 7.01 3.58
C SER A 168 -25.62 5.77 4.44
N CYS A 169 -24.72 4.79 4.41
CA CYS A 169 -24.75 3.54 5.16
C CYS A 169 -23.32 2.99 5.32
N GLY A 170 -23.16 1.82 5.93
CA GLY A 170 -21.82 1.22 6.13
C GLY A 170 -20.88 2.15 6.90
N THR A 171 -21.44 2.92 7.83
CA THR A 171 -20.71 3.81 8.74
C THR A 171 -20.32 3.05 10.00
N MET A 172 -19.25 3.46 10.65
CA MET A 172 -18.79 2.87 11.90
C MET A 172 -18.45 4.00 12.88
N THR A 173 -19.12 4.03 14.02
CA THR A 173 -18.73 4.88 15.15
C THR A 173 -17.51 4.28 15.87
N PRO A 174 -16.74 5.09 16.64
CA PRO A 174 -15.59 4.58 17.39
C PRO A 174 -15.93 3.37 18.28
N GLU A 175 -17.10 3.38 18.92
CA GLU A 175 -17.55 2.33 19.82
C GLU A 175 -17.90 1.01 19.11
N GLU A 176 -18.16 1.05 17.81
CA GLU A 176 -18.47 -0.11 16.97
C GLU A 176 -17.21 -0.80 16.43
N ILE A 177 -16.03 -0.18 16.55
CA ILE A 177 -14.76 -0.79 16.13
C ILE A 177 -14.56 -2.12 16.86
N PRO A 178 -14.34 -3.25 16.13
CA PRO A 178 -14.10 -4.55 16.73
C PRO A 178 -12.93 -4.51 17.73
N LYS A 179 -13.24 -4.78 19.00
CA LYS A 179 -12.28 -4.75 20.11
C LYS A 179 -11.45 -6.04 20.13
N GLY A 180 -10.18 -5.92 20.53
CA GLY A 180 -9.29 -7.04 20.75
C GLY A 180 -8.45 -7.45 19.54
N TYR A 181 -8.66 -6.84 18.37
CA TYR A 181 -7.99 -7.24 17.12
C TYR A 181 -6.83 -6.33 16.70
N TYR A 182 -6.89 -5.05 17.09
CA TYR A 182 -5.91 -4.05 16.70
C TYR A 182 -4.90 -3.81 17.80
N THR A 183 -3.62 -3.75 17.43
CA THR A 183 -2.59 -3.27 18.34
C THR A 183 -2.48 -1.74 18.30
N HIS A 184 -2.75 -1.16 17.13
CA HIS A 184 -2.81 0.29 16.94
C HIS A 184 -4.07 0.67 16.16
N LEU A 185 -4.74 1.75 16.58
CA LEU A 185 -5.76 2.43 15.80
C LEU A 185 -5.25 3.83 15.45
N PHE A 186 -5.27 4.16 14.16
CA PHE A 186 -4.86 5.45 13.63
C PHE A 186 -6.12 6.22 13.29
N TYR A 187 -6.32 7.37 13.93
CA TYR A 187 -7.40 8.28 13.59
C TYR A 187 -7.00 9.09 12.36
N SER A 188 -7.74 8.94 11.26
CA SER A 188 -7.51 9.61 9.99
C SER A 188 -8.64 10.58 9.68
N PHE A 189 -8.42 11.86 9.41
CA PHE A 189 -7.17 12.59 9.53
C PHE A 189 -7.41 13.84 10.37
N SER A 190 -6.33 14.36 10.94
CA SER A 190 -6.21 15.80 11.17
C SER A 190 -5.46 16.41 9.99
N LEU A 191 -5.75 17.67 9.69
CA LEU A 191 -5.02 18.46 8.71
C LEU A 191 -4.04 19.41 9.41
N ILE A 192 -3.25 20.13 8.61
CA ILE A 192 -2.38 21.21 9.07
C ILE A 192 -2.92 22.50 8.46
N ASN A 193 -3.20 23.49 9.30
CA ASN A 193 -3.66 24.78 8.83
C ASN A 193 -2.57 25.48 7.99
N PRO A 194 -2.86 25.91 6.74
CA PRO A 194 -1.84 26.40 5.81
C PRO A 194 -1.22 27.75 6.21
N GLU A 195 -1.88 28.50 7.09
CA GLU A 195 -1.40 29.83 7.52
C GLU A 195 -0.63 29.75 8.85
N THR A 196 -1.13 28.93 9.78
CA THR A 196 -0.59 28.85 11.16
C THR A 196 0.30 27.64 11.39
N PHE A 197 0.27 26.65 10.50
CA PHE A 197 0.94 25.35 10.64
C PHE A 197 0.54 24.53 11.86
N ARG A 198 -0.58 24.89 12.51
CA ARG A 198 -1.13 24.16 13.65
C ARG A 198 -2.11 23.09 13.16
N LEU A 199 -2.25 22.02 13.94
CA LEU A 199 -3.27 21.00 13.67
C LEU A 199 -4.68 21.61 13.63
N GLU A 200 -5.46 21.18 12.64
CA GLU A 200 -6.88 21.48 12.53
C GLU A 200 -7.67 20.23 12.14
N PRO A 201 -8.90 20.04 12.64
CA PRO A 201 -9.74 18.96 12.15
C PRO A 201 -10.18 19.23 10.71
N MET A 202 -10.55 18.17 9.98
CA MET A 202 -11.13 18.32 8.64
C MET A 202 -12.44 19.12 8.68
N ASP A 203 -13.24 18.91 9.73
CA ASP A 203 -14.46 19.64 10.05
C ASP A 203 -14.82 19.47 11.55
N ASP A 204 -15.89 20.13 12.01
CA ASP A 204 -16.34 20.02 13.41
C ASP A 204 -16.73 18.59 13.81
N THR A 205 -17.22 17.78 12.86
CA THR A 205 -17.69 16.41 13.13
C THR A 205 -16.51 15.50 13.39
N THR A 206 -15.53 15.49 12.50
CA THR A 206 -14.25 14.79 12.67
C THR A 206 -13.54 15.26 13.93
N GLY A 207 -13.52 16.57 14.22
CA GLY A 207 -12.95 17.08 15.47
C GLY A 207 -13.60 16.55 16.75
N SER A 208 -14.89 16.23 16.71
CA SER A 208 -15.62 15.73 17.87
C SER A 208 -15.28 14.28 18.25
N LEU A 209 -14.72 13.49 17.32
CA LEU A 209 -14.47 12.05 17.49
C LEU A 209 -13.12 11.72 18.12
N TYR A 210 -12.18 12.68 18.18
CA TYR A 210 -10.82 12.47 18.72
C TYR A 210 -10.84 11.82 20.11
N GLY A 211 -11.71 12.31 21.01
CA GLY A 211 -11.84 11.76 22.37
C GLY A 211 -12.49 10.38 22.43
N SER A 212 -13.41 10.08 21.51
CA SER A 212 -14.11 8.78 21.50
C SER A 212 -13.19 7.64 21.07
N VAL A 213 -12.34 7.86 20.05
CA VAL A 213 -11.39 6.83 19.62
C VAL A 213 -10.36 6.53 20.70
N SER A 214 -9.79 7.56 21.35
CA SER A 214 -8.84 7.32 22.44
C SER A 214 -9.50 6.73 23.70
N ALA A 215 -10.80 6.92 23.89
CA ALA A 215 -11.55 6.31 24.98
C ALA A 215 -11.65 4.78 24.89
N LEU A 216 -11.43 4.18 23.71
CA LEU A 216 -11.37 2.72 23.54
C LEU A 216 -10.31 2.07 24.42
N LYS A 217 -9.22 2.81 24.72
CA LYS A 217 -8.16 2.37 25.64
C LYS A 217 -8.63 2.08 27.06
N LYS A 218 -9.78 2.63 27.48
CA LYS A 218 -10.38 2.33 28.80
C LYS A 218 -10.74 0.85 28.93
N THR A 219 -11.12 0.23 27.83
CA THR A 219 -11.45 -1.21 27.76
C THR A 219 -10.32 -2.06 27.18
N GLN A 220 -9.35 -1.42 26.50
CA GLN A 220 -8.22 -2.05 25.83
C GLN A 220 -6.92 -1.37 26.26
N PRO A 221 -6.40 -1.62 27.47
CA PRO A 221 -5.27 -0.86 28.01
C PRO A 221 -3.96 -1.02 27.23
N GLU A 222 -3.84 -2.06 26.40
CA GLU A 222 -2.67 -2.31 25.53
C GLU A 222 -2.81 -1.67 24.14
N LEU A 223 -4.01 -1.23 23.75
CA LEU A 223 -4.26 -0.58 22.47
C LEU A 223 -3.53 0.77 22.43
N GLN A 224 -2.79 1.01 21.36
CA GLN A 224 -2.27 2.33 21.05
C GLN A 224 -3.22 3.09 20.12
N VAL A 225 -3.43 4.37 20.40
CA VAL A 225 -4.24 5.26 19.53
C VAL A 225 -3.36 6.39 19.02
N TRP A 226 -3.18 6.45 17.71
CA TRP A 226 -2.29 7.38 17.02
C TRP A 226 -3.09 8.32 16.12
N LEU A 227 -2.54 9.50 15.84
CA LEU A 227 -3.15 10.48 14.94
C LEU A 227 -2.45 10.39 13.60
N ALA A 228 -3.17 10.09 12.53
CA ALA A 228 -2.67 10.27 11.18
C ALA A 228 -2.94 11.69 10.70
N ILE A 229 -1.94 12.33 10.10
CA ILE A 229 -2.01 13.71 9.62
C ILE A 229 -1.71 13.71 8.13
N GLY A 230 -2.60 14.29 7.34
CA GLY A 230 -2.45 14.37 5.88
C GLY A 230 -3.51 13.57 5.14
N GLY A 231 -3.04 12.62 4.34
CA GLY A 231 -3.83 11.81 3.41
C GLY A 231 -4.06 12.50 2.06
N TRP A 232 -4.51 11.71 1.08
CA TRP A 232 -4.66 12.12 -0.31
C TRP A 232 -5.35 13.49 -0.52
N ALA A 233 -6.49 13.73 0.13
CA ALA A 233 -7.25 14.96 -0.11
C ALA A 233 -6.53 16.25 0.36
N MET A 234 -5.56 16.17 1.28
CA MET A 234 -4.84 17.34 1.76
C MET A 234 -3.93 17.95 0.68
N ASN A 235 -3.40 17.13 -0.24
CA ASN A 235 -2.53 17.57 -1.33
C ASN A 235 -3.29 17.80 -2.66
N ASP A 236 -4.62 17.73 -2.66
CA ASP A 236 -5.43 18.09 -3.83
C ASP A 236 -5.33 19.59 -4.15
N PRO A 237 -5.63 20.01 -5.40
CA PRO A 237 -5.66 21.43 -5.75
C PRO A 237 -6.50 22.27 -4.77
N GLY A 238 -5.84 23.15 -4.01
CA GLY A 238 -6.49 23.92 -2.96
C GLY A 238 -5.49 24.60 -2.02
N ALA A 239 -6.00 25.14 -0.91
CA ALA A 239 -5.21 25.90 0.05
C ALA A 239 -4.15 25.04 0.79
N TRP A 240 -4.40 23.74 0.93
CA TRP A 240 -3.53 22.81 1.66
C TRP A 240 -2.45 22.15 0.79
N ARG A 241 -2.51 22.33 -0.54
CA ARG A 241 -1.70 21.59 -1.51
C ARG A 241 -0.20 21.58 -1.20
N THR A 242 0.35 22.72 -0.79
CA THR A 242 1.79 22.90 -0.50
C THR A 242 2.12 22.85 1.00
N THR A 243 1.14 22.67 1.87
CA THR A 243 1.32 22.88 3.32
C THR A 243 2.39 21.99 3.92
N PHE A 244 2.51 20.74 3.49
CA PHE A 244 3.61 19.87 3.95
C PHE A 244 4.99 20.36 3.49
N SER A 245 5.13 20.77 2.23
CA SER A 245 6.37 21.36 1.69
C SER A 245 6.75 22.62 2.46
N ASP A 246 5.79 23.54 2.65
CA ASP A 246 6.00 24.80 3.37
C ASP A 246 6.36 24.58 4.85
N LEU A 247 5.71 23.59 5.49
CA LEU A 247 6.02 23.15 6.86
C LEU A 247 7.44 22.58 6.94
N ALA A 248 7.79 21.65 6.06
CA ALA A 248 9.08 20.98 6.07
C ALA A 248 10.23 21.97 5.85
N ALA A 249 10.04 22.98 5.01
CA ALA A 249 11.05 23.99 4.68
C ALA A 249 11.31 25.04 5.78
N SER A 250 10.46 25.15 6.82
CA SER A 250 10.48 26.28 7.76
C SER A 250 10.55 25.84 9.22
N GLU A 251 11.68 26.12 9.88
CA GLU A 251 11.86 25.72 11.28
C GLU A 251 10.80 26.28 12.24
N SER A 252 10.35 27.52 12.00
CA SER A 252 9.30 28.15 12.79
C SER A 252 7.93 27.52 12.55
N ALA A 253 7.65 27.08 11.32
CA ALA A 253 6.42 26.34 11.01
C ALA A 253 6.43 24.98 11.72
N GLN A 254 7.57 24.30 11.68
CA GLN A 254 7.77 23.03 12.39
C GLN A 254 7.53 23.20 13.89
N ASP A 255 8.03 24.27 14.51
CA ASP A 255 7.81 24.54 15.94
C ASP A 255 6.32 24.76 16.27
N GLU A 256 5.57 25.52 15.46
CA GLU A 256 4.12 25.70 15.64
C GLU A 256 3.35 24.38 15.52
N PHE A 257 3.70 23.58 14.51
CA PHE A 257 3.16 22.24 14.33
C PHE A 257 3.44 21.36 15.55
N PHE A 258 4.70 21.29 15.99
CA PHE A 258 5.13 20.49 17.14
C PHE A 258 4.41 20.88 18.43
N GLU A 259 4.27 22.17 18.73
CA GLU A 259 3.54 22.63 19.90
C GLU A 259 2.06 22.25 19.83
N SER A 260 1.44 22.40 18.66
CA SER A 260 0.03 22.02 18.47
C SER A 260 -0.18 20.51 18.60
N LEU A 261 0.70 19.69 18.03
CA LEU A 261 0.66 18.22 18.08
C LEU A 261 0.85 17.69 19.51
N VAL A 262 1.82 18.22 20.24
CA VAL A 262 2.03 17.83 21.65
C VAL A 262 0.82 18.19 22.51
N THR A 263 0.25 19.38 22.28
CA THR A 263 -0.98 19.80 22.97
C THR A 263 -2.14 18.87 22.66
N PHE A 264 -2.31 18.50 21.39
CA PHE A 264 -3.33 17.55 20.95
C PHE A 264 -3.16 16.19 21.64
N MET A 265 -1.97 15.58 21.55
CA MET A 265 -1.74 14.24 22.09
C MET A 265 -1.93 14.19 23.61
N SER A 266 -1.56 15.26 24.31
CA SER A 266 -1.79 15.40 25.75
C SER A 266 -3.29 15.52 26.07
N THR A 267 -4.02 16.34 25.30
CA THR A 267 -5.45 16.62 25.51
C THR A 267 -6.31 15.38 25.27
N TYR A 268 -6.05 14.66 24.17
CA TYR A 268 -6.86 13.51 23.77
C TYR A 268 -6.25 12.16 24.14
N ASN A 269 -5.12 12.14 24.87
CA ASN A 269 -4.44 10.92 25.29
C ASN A 269 -4.04 10.01 24.10
N TYR A 270 -3.38 10.57 23.08
CA TYR A 270 -2.85 9.81 21.95
C TYR A 270 -1.41 9.35 22.22
N ASP A 271 -1.04 8.18 21.70
CA ASP A 271 0.22 7.48 21.98
C ASP A 271 1.28 7.72 20.91
N GLY A 272 0.89 8.21 19.73
CA GLY A 272 1.80 8.52 18.64
C GLY A 272 1.15 9.29 17.51
N VAL A 273 1.93 9.53 16.47
CA VAL A 273 1.56 10.27 15.27
C VAL A 273 2.06 9.54 14.03
N ASP A 274 1.29 9.61 12.96
CA ASP A 274 1.65 9.13 11.64
C ASP A 274 1.63 10.29 10.65
N ILE A 275 2.72 10.44 9.90
CA ILE A 275 2.84 11.48 8.87
C ILE A 275 2.52 10.87 7.51
N ASP A 276 1.40 11.29 6.95
CA ASP A 276 0.87 10.79 5.68
C ASP A 276 0.90 11.89 4.61
N TRP A 277 2.12 12.27 4.20
CA TRP A 277 2.35 13.27 3.16
C TRP A 277 2.37 12.61 1.77
N GLU A 278 1.41 12.97 0.93
CA GLU A 278 1.22 12.40 -0.41
C GLU A 278 1.39 13.41 -1.56
N TYR A 279 2.61 13.69 -2.06
CA TYR A 279 3.92 13.13 -1.71
C TYR A 279 5.02 14.20 -1.81
N PRO A 280 6.12 14.12 -1.04
CA PRO A 280 7.27 15.00 -1.20
C PRO A 280 7.84 14.93 -2.61
N VAL A 281 8.36 16.06 -3.12
CA VAL A 281 8.97 16.21 -4.46
C VAL A 281 7.98 16.09 -5.64
N ALA A 282 6.83 15.45 -5.46
CA ALA A 282 5.85 15.21 -6.51
C ALA A 282 5.09 16.50 -6.90
N GLU A 283 5.46 17.10 -8.03
CA GLU A 283 4.87 18.37 -8.52
C GLU A 283 3.35 18.28 -8.71
N ASP A 284 2.85 17.14 -9.19
CA ASP A 284 1.42 16.86 -9.36
C ASP A 284 0.64 16.90 -8.04
N ARG A 285 1.36 16.80 -6.92
CA ARG A 285 0.86 16.87 -5.54
C ARG A 285 1.33 18.11 -4.76
N GLY A 286 1.99 19.05 -5.43
CA GLY A 286 2.47 20.30 -4.83
C GLY A 286 3.82 20.21 -4.12
N GLY A 287 4.57 19.13 -4.31
CA GLY A 287 5.93 18.98 -3.83
C GLY A 287 6.97 19.71 -4.70
N ILE A 288 8.16 19.90 -4.15
CA ILE A 288 9.33 20.51 -4.78
C ILE A 288 10.59 19.69 -4.49
N GLU A 289 11.65 19.84 -5.31
CA GLU A 289 12.90 19.08 -5.15
C GLU A 289 13.51 19.19 -3.74
N ALA A 290 13.42 20.35 -3.10
CA ALA A 290 13.93 20.58 -1.74
C ALA A 290 13.22 19.75 -0.65
N ASP A 291 12.04 19.19 -0.93
CA ASP A 291 11.31 18.34 0.01
C ASP A 291 12.11 17.10 0.41
N PHE A 292 12.96 16.58 -0.47
CA PHE A 292 13.77 15.39 -0.22
C PHE A 292 14.61 15.55 1.06
N ASP A 293 15.31 16.68 1.20
CA ASP A 293 16.13 17.00 2.38
C ASP A 293 15.30 17.60 3.51
N ASN A 294 14.33 18.46 3.19
CA ASN A 294 13.50 19.14 4.18
C ASN A 294 12.65 18.14 4.98
N PHE A 295 12.16 17.08 4.35
CA PHE A 295 11.35 16.07 5.02
C PHE A 295 12.17 15.29 6.05
N VAL A 296 13.43 14.95 5.74
CA VAL A 296 14.36 14.36 6.71
C VAL A 296 14.58 15.27 7.91
N ASN A 297 14.81 16.56 7.66
CA ASN A 297 14.98 17.55 8.73
C ASN A 297 13.74 17.62 9.64
N PHE A 298 12.56 17.74 9.04
CA PHE A 298 11.29 17.79 9.74
C PHE A 298 11.07 16.56 10.62
N ILE A 299 11.22 15.35 10.07
CA ILE A 299 10.99 14.09 10.80
C ILE A 299 12.04 13.89 11.91
N SER A 300 13.30 14.25 11.65
CA SER A 300 14.36 14.22 12.66
C SER A 300 14.05 15.14 13.85
N ARG A 301 13.61 16.37 13.58
CA ARG A 301 13.21 17.32 14.62
C ARG A 301 11.95 16.89 15.36
N LEU A 302 10.96 16.33 14.65
CA LEU A 302 9.76 15.76 15.26
C LEU A 302 10.13 14.64 16.23
N ARG A 303 10.96 13.68 15.81
CA ARG A 303 11.46 12.62 16.69
C ARG A 303 12.16 13.18 17.94
N ASN A 304 13.03 14.17 17.76
CA ASN A 304 13.70 14.83 18.88
C ASN A 304 12.71 15.50 19.84
N ARG A 305 11.68 16.17 19.31
CA ARG A 305 10.62 16.77 20.13
C ARG A 305 9.88 15.71 20.94
N LEU A 306 9.44 14.61 20.30
CA LEU A 306 8.70 13.53 20.94
C LEU A 306 9.52 12.84 22.05
N ASN A 307 10.81 12.59 21.80
CA ASN A 307 11.71 11.98 22.79
C ASN A 307 11.89 12.83 24.07
N ASN A 308 11.67 14.15 23.98
CA ASN A 308 11.85 15.08 25.09
C ASN A 308 10.57 15.30 25.94
N LEU A 309 9.46 14.62 25.62
CA LEU A 309 8.20 14.75 26.38
C LEU A 309 8.20 14.03 27.74
N GLY A 310 9.23 13.24 28.03
CA GLY A 310 9.31 12.43 29.26
C GLY A 310 8.38 11.22 29.28
N THR A 311 7.57 11.02 28.23
CA THR A 311 6.78 9.82 27.97
C THR A 311 7.06 9.36 26.54
N PRO A 312 7.31 8.05 26.30
CA PRO A 312 7.51 7.56 24.94
C PRO A 312 6.29 7.87 24.07
N LYS A 313 6.51 8.43 22.89
CA LYS A 313 5.50 8.63 21.84
C LYS A 313 5.98 8.00 20.55
N GLY A 314 5.07 7.31 19.87
CA GLY A 314 5.31 6.71 18.57
C GLY A 314 5.33 7.75 17.46
N LEU A 315 6.13 7.48 16.43
CA LEU A 315 6.14 8.22 15.18
C LEU A 315 6.36 7.24 14.02
N SER A 316 5.39 7.21 13.12
CA SER A 316 5.43 6.48 11.86
C SER A 316 5.26 7.43 10.68
N MET A 317 5.44 6.87 9.48
CA MET A 317 5.03 7.55 8.26
C MET A 317 4.51 6.54 7.25
N THR A 318 3.71 7.05 6.34
CA THR A 318 3.18 6.29 5.22
C THR A 318 4.12 6.39 4.02
N LEU A 319 4.32 5.28 3.30
CA LEU A 319 5.11 5.23 2.07
C LEU A 319 4.24 4.74 0.89
N PRO A 320 4.39 5.32 -0.31
CA PRO A 320 3.75 4.79 -1.50
C PRO A 320 4.38 3.47 -1.96
N ALA A 321 3.59 2.60 -2.59
CA ALA A 321 4.06 1.38 -3.23
C ALA A 321 4.45 1.57 -4.72
N SER A 322 4.91 2.77 -5.10
CA SER A 322 5.32 3.08 -6.48
C SER A 322 6.69 3.73 -6.52
N TYR A 323 7.51 3.38 -7.52
CA TYR A 323 8.80 4.05 -7.74
C TYR A 323 8.62 5.55 -7.99
N TRP A 324 7.56 5.93 -8.73
CA TRP A 324 7.32 7.30 -9.16
C TRP A 324 7.16 8.27 -7.98
N TYR A 325 6.48 7.85 -6.92
CA TYR A 325 6.32 8.67 -5.72
C TYR A 325 7.39 8.38 -4.65
N LEU A 326 7.79 7.11 -4.47
CA LEU A 326 8.77 6.74 -3.43
C LEU A 326 10.15 7.37 -3.67
N LYS A 327 10.51 7.69 -4.91
CA LYS A 327 11.80 8.36 -5.23
C LYS A 327 11.95 9.74 -4.58
N GLY A 328 10.84 10.37 -4.17
CA GLY A 328 10.85 11.64 -3.44
C GLY A 328 11.20 11.52 -1.95
N PHE A 329 11.35 10.29 -1.45
CA PHE A 329 11.66 10.02 -0.04
C PHE A 329 13.11 9.58 0.15
N ASP A 330 13.86 10.28 1.00
CA ASP A 330 15.16 9.81 1.47
C ASP A 330 14.98 8.73 2.56
N ILE A 331 14.49 7.56 2.16
CA ILE A 331 14.11 6.49 3.08
C ILE A 331 15.25 6.02 3.99
N ILE A 332 16.50 6.15 3.54
CA ILE A 332 17.68 5.79 4.34
C ILE A 332 17.85 6.75 5.51
N ASN A 333 17.69 8.05 5.28
CA ASN A 333 17.83 9.06 6.34
C ASN A 333 16.53 9.29 7.13
N LEU A 334 15.38 8.87 6.62
CA LEU A 334 14.10 8.86 7.35
C LEU A 334 13.99 7.69 8.34
N GLU A 335 14.44 6.48 7.96
CA GLU A 335 14.29 5.27 8.77
C GLU A 335 14.78 5.40 10.22
N PRO A 336 15.94 6.02 10.54
CA PRO A 336 16.42 6.16 11.91
C PRO A 336 15.49 6.97 12.82
N HIS A 337 14.59 7.77 12.25
CA HIS A 337 13.73 8.71 12.96
C HIS A 337 12.29 8.20 13.15
N VAL A 338 11.90 7.10 12.50
CA VAL A 338 10.57 6.48 12.65
C VAL A 338 10.64 5.15 13.40
N ASP A 339 9.53 4.77 14.03
CA ASP A 339 9.39 3.46 14.66
C ASP A 339 9.13 2.39 13.59
N PHE A 340 8.32 2.72 12.59
CA PHE A 340 8.02 1.90 11.42
C PHE A 340 7.43 2.73 10.27
N PHE A 341 7.41 2.12 9.09
CA PHE A 341 6.74 2.59 7.88
C PHE A 341 5.46 1.79 7.63
N ASN A 342 4.39 2.47 7.24
CA ASN A 342 3.18 1.85 6.70
C ASN A 342 3.21 1.98 5.17
N VAL A 343 3.39 0.88 4.44
CA VAL A 343 3.47 0.96 2.97
C VAL A 343 2.08 0.74 2.38
N MET A 344 1.60 1.68 1.58
CA MET A 344 0.30 1.62 0.90
C MET A 344 0.35 0.65 -0.29
N THR A 345 0.41 -0.65 0.01
CA THR A 345 0.44 -1.74 -0.98
C THR A 345 -0.95 -2.06 -1.54
N TYR A 346 -1.70 -1.00 -1.82
CA TYR A 346 -3.02 -0.96 -2.44
C TYR A 346 -3.05 0.22 -3.41
N ASP A 347 -4.10 0.33 -4.23
CA ASP A 347 -4.20 1.35 -5.28
C ASP A 347 -3.05 1.32 -6.29
N ILE A 348 -2.49 0.13 -6.53
CA ILE A 348 -1.52 -0.10 -7.60
C ILE A 348 -2.17 0.14 -8.97
N HIS A 349 -3.44 -0.24 -9.10
CA HIS A 349 -4.24 -0.13 -10.32
C HIS A 349 -5.61 0.49 -10.03
N GLY A 350 -6.12 1.23 -11.01
CA GLY A 350 -7.42 1.90 -10.92
C GLY A 350 -7.83 2.54 -12.24
N VAL A 351 -8.92 3.30 -12.23
CA VAL A 351 -9.49 3.92 -13.44
C VAL A 351 -8.50 4.88 -14.13
N TRP A 352 -7.57 5.46 -13.37
CA TRP A 352 -6.55 6.38 -13.86
C TRP A 352 -5.56 5.73 -14.84
N ASP A 353 -5.43 4.39 -14.84
CA ASP A 353 -4.58 3.66 -15.79
C ASP A 353 -4.98 3.94 -17.24
N SER A 354 -6.26 4.23 -17.51
CA SER A 354 -6.75 4.62 -18.83
C SER A 354 -6.16 5.92 -19.38
N THR A 355 -5.61 6.77 -18.51
CA THR A 355 -4.96 8.03 -18.90
C THR A 355 -3.46 7.88 -19.13
N ILE A 356 -2.88 6.73 -18.77
CA ILE A 356 -1.45 6.44 -18.87
C ILE A 356 -1.25 5.54 -20.08
N GLU A 357 -0.63 6.06 -21.14
CA GLU A 357 -0.48 5.35 -22.42
C GLU A 357 0.19 3.97 -22.30
N SER A 358 1.19 3.86 -21.43
CA SER A 358 1.93 2.60 -21.21
C SER A 358 1.13 1.53 -20.46
N LEU A 359 0.09 1.93 -19.73
CA LEU A 359 -0.78 1.01 -19.00
C LEU A 359 -2.04 0.73 -19.81
N GLY A 360 -2.79 1.76 -20.18
CA GLY A 360 -4.05 1.66 -20.90
C GLY A 360 -5.22 1.18 -20.03
N PRO A 361 -6.43 1.07 -20.60
CA PRO A 361 -7.65 0.81 -19.85
C PRO A 361 -7.87 -0.68 -19.57
N TYR A 362 -6.93 -1.35 -18.90
CA TYR A 362 -7.05 -2.78 -18.56
C TYR A 362 -7.30 -2.99 -17.07
N ALA A 363 -8.28 -3.83 -16.74
CA ALA A 363 -8.66 -4.10 -15.36
C ALA A 363 -7.61 -4.99 -14.68
N HIS A 364 -6.83 -4.40 -13.78
CA HIS A 364 -5.84 -5.10 -12.97
C HIS A 364 -6.16 -4.98 -11.48
N ALA A 365 -5.59 -5.89 -10.70
CA ALA A 365 -5.84 -5.95 -9.27
C ALA A 365 -5.08 -4.87 -8.51
N HIS A 366 -5.76 -4.08 -7.69
CA HIS A 366 -5.10 -2.96 -6.98
C HIS A 366 -4.18 -3.37 -5.82
N THR A 367 -4.24 -4.64 -5.39
CA THR A 367 -3.42 -5.23 -4.31
C THR A 367 -2.65 -6.46 -4.79
N ASN A 368 -2.15 -6.43 -6.02
CA ASN A 368 -1.45 -7.53 -6.68
C ASN A 368 -0.10 -7.85 -6.01
N LEU A 369 0.03 -9.05 -5.45
CA LEU A 369 1.24 -9.52 -4.74
C LEU A 369 2.52 -9.46 -5.58
N THR A 370 2.46 -9.64 -6.90
CA THR A 370 3.67 -9.57 -7.74
C THR A 370 4.21 -8.15 -7.80
N GLU A 371 3.32 -7.16 -7.83
CA GLU A 371 3.69 -5.73 -7.89
C GLU A 371 4.04 -5.19 -6.52
N ILE A 372 3.39 -5.70 -5.47
CA ILE A 372 3.80 -5.50 -4.08
C ILE A 372 5.24 -5.96 -3.85
N GLU A 373 5.67 -7.11 -4.41
CA GLU A 373 7.07 -7.55 -4.34
C GLU A 373 8.02 -6.56 -5.03
N GLU A 374 7.66 -6.05 -6.21
CA GLU A 374 8.48 -5.04 -6.89
C GLU A 374 8.56 -3.72 -6.12
N ALA A 375 7.47 -3.29 -5.49
CA ALA A 375 7.44 -2.13 -4.61
C ALA A 375 8.34 -2.33 -3.38
N LEU A 376 8.25 -3.47 -2.69
CA LEU A 376 9.08 -3.76 -1.52
C LEU A 376 10.56 -3.92 -1.86
N LYS A 377 10.90 -4.38 -3.07
CA LYS A 377 12.30 -4.40 -3.55
C LYS A 377 12.92 -3.01 -3.62
N LEU A 378 12.14 -1.94 -3.78
CA LEU A 378 12.65 -0.57 -3.66
C LEU A 378 13.21 -0.31 -2.26
N LEU A 379 12.60 -0.85 -1.21
CA LEU A 379 13.12 -0.74 0.15
C LEU A 379 14.38 -1.61 0.35
N TRP A 380 14.38 -2.84 -0.19
CA TRP A 380 15.51 -3.77 -0.03
C TRP A 380 16.77 -3.33 -0.75
N ARG A 381 16.63 -2.66 -1.91
CA ARG A 381 17.75 -1.98 -2.59
C ARG A 381 18.43 -0.91 -1.72
N ASN A 382 17.73 -0.40 -0.72
CA ASN A 382 18.21 0.63 0.21
C ASN A 382 18.51 0.07 1.60
N ASN A 383 18.49 -1.26 1.78
CA ASN A 383 18.77 -1.95 3.04
C ASN A 383 17.87 -1.52 4.21
N ILE A 384 16.63 -1.10 3.92
CA ILE A 384 15.64 -0.80 4.96
C ILE A 384 15.38 -2.05 5.79
N ASN A 385 15.26 -1.90 7.11
CA ASN A 385 15.02 -3.02 8.01
C ASN A 385 13.58 -3.54 7.84
N PRO A 386 13.38 -4.81 7.39
CA PRO A 386 12.05 -5.36 7.17
C PRO A 386 11.17 -5.36 8.43
N SER A 387 11.75 -5.49 9.64
CA SER A 387 10.96 -5.47 10.88
C SER A 387 10.31 -4.11 11.16
N ARG A 388 10.72 -3.04 10.45
CA ARG A 388 10.16 -1.69 10.51
C ARG A 388 9.15 -1.42 9.40
N VAL A 389 8.84 -2.40 8.55
CA VAL A 389 7.89 -2.23 7.45
C VAL A 389 6.61 -2.99 7.79
N ASN A 390 5.46 -2.34 7.56
CA ASN A 390 4.15 -2.94 7.66
C ASN A 390 3.51 -3.02 6.26
N LEU A 391 2.95 -4.18 5.93
CA LEU A 391 2.24 -4.39 4.66
C LEU A 391 0.84 -3.78 4.72
N GLY A 392 0.50 -2.91 3.77
CA GLY A 392 -0.84 -2.35 3.61
C GLY A 392 -1.84 -3.34 3.02
N LEU A 393 -3.03 -3.40 3.61
CA LEU A 393 -4.16 -4.24 3.21
C LEU A 393 -5.37 -3.35 2.95
N GLY A 394 -5.98 -3.49 1.78
CA GLY A 394 -7.18 -2.74 1.40
C GLY A 394 -8.45 -3.48 1.84
N PHE A 395 -9.20 -2.92 2.78
CA PHE A 395 -10.57 -3.38 3.13
C PHE A 395 -11.61 -2.77 2.19
N TYR A 396 -11.27 -2.74 0.90
CA TYR A 396 -12.05 -2.22 -0.20
C TYR A 396 -11.49 -2.82 -1.50
N GLY A 397 -12.21 -2.62 -2.60
CA GLY A 397 -11.77 -3.03 -3.92
C GLY A 397 -11.81 -1.88 -4.92
N ARG A 398 -10.95 -1.95 -5.93
CA ARG A 398 -11.06 -1.13 -7.15
C ARG A 398 -11.90 -1.86 -8.18
N SER A 399 -12.90 -1.15 -8.71
CA SER A 399 -13.94 -1.72 -9.57
C SER A 399 -13.95 -1.08 -10.96
N PHE A 400 -14.41 -1.85 -11.95
CA PHE A 400 -14.45 -1.46 -13.35
C PHE A 400 -15.76 -1.90 -13.99
N THR A 401 -16.22 -1.10 -14.96
CA THR A 401 -17.21 -1.52 -15.94
C THR A 401 -16.46 -2.06 -17.15
N MET A 402 -16.58 -3.37 -17.40
CA MET A 402 -15.87 -4.09 -18.45
C MET A 402 -16.44 -3.76 -19.83
N LYS A 403 -15.55 -3.54 -20.80
CA LYS A 403 -15.92 -3.14 -22.16
C LYS A 403 -16.57 -4.27 -22.95
N ASP A 404 -16.08 -5.50 -22.76
CA ASP A 404 -16.63 -6.72 -23.36
C ASP A 404 -17.14 -7.64 -22.24
N PRO A 405 -18.46 -7.84 -22.09
CA PRO A 405 -19.06 -8.76 -21.11
C PRO A 405 -18.57 -10.21 -21.22
N SER A 406 -17.92 -10.60 -22.33
CA SER A 406 -17.32 -11.92 -22.49
C SER A 406 -15.86 -12.01 -21.99
N CYS A 407 -15.24 -10.86 -21.65
CA CYS A 407 -13.89 -10.76 -21.11
C CYS A 407 -13.93 -10.17 -19.69
N MET A 408 -14.01 -11.06 -18.69
CA MET A 408 -14.12 -10.70 -17.27
C MET A 408 -12.88 -11.06 -16.43
N ALA A 409 -11.79 -11.48 -17.07
CA ALA A 409 -10.53 -11.80 -16.41
C ALA A 409 -9.68 -10.53 -16.16
N ALA A 410 -8.72 -10.58 -15.25
CA ALA A 410 -7.71 -9.54 -15.15
C ALA A 410 -6.97 -9.34 -16.49
N GLY A 411 -6.67 -8.09 -16.82
CA GLY A 411 -6.10 -7.68 -18.10
C GLY A 411 -7.10 -7.53 -19.24
N CYS A 412 -8.41 -7.72 -18.99
CA CYS A 412 -9.46 -7.35 -19.95
C CYS A 412 -9.70 -5.82 -19.94
N GLU A 413 -10.12 -5.25 -21.07
CA GLU A 413 -10.38 -3.81 -21.16
C GLU A 413 -11.62 -3.37 -20.38
N PHE A 414 -11.52 -2.24 -19.67
CA PHE A 414 -12.64 -1.54 -19.07
C PHE A 414 -13.04 -0.31 -19.89
N SER A 415 -14.28 0.15 -19.75
CA SER A 415 -14.77 1.41 -20.35
C SER A 415 -14.76 2.57 -19.37
N GLU A 416 -15.01 2.30 -18.09
CA GLU A 416 -15.07 3.27 -17.00
C GLU A 416 -14.96 2.57 -15.64
N GLY A 417 -15.05 3.34 -14.55
CA GLY A 417 -15.15 2.77 -13.21
C GLY A 417 -16.39 1.88 -13.04
N GLY A 418 -16.32 0.93 -12.13
CA GLY A 418 -17.49 0.18 -11.70
C GLY A 418 -18.53 1.13 -11.10
N ASN A 419 -19.79 0.74 -11.13
CA ASN A 419 -20.87 1.52 -10.54
C ASN A 419 -20.57 1.79 -9.06
N GLY A 420 -20.90 3.00 -8.60
CA GLY A 420 -20.75 3.36 -7.19
C GLY A 420 -21.63 2.49 -6.30
N GLY A 421 -21.06 2.03 -5.19
CA GLY A 421 -21.78 1.22 -4.20
C GLY A 421 -22.88 2.00 -3.49
N ALA A 422 -23.79 1.27 -2.83
CA ALA A 422 -24.96 1.86 -2.18
C ALA A 422 -24.60 2.78 -0.99
N CYS A 423 -23.47 2.55 -0.34
CA CYS A 423 -22.97 3.28 0.82
C CYS A 423 -21.87 4.29 0.45
N THR A 424 -20.86 3.85 -0.31
CA THR A 424 -19.72 4.68 -0.70
C THR A 424 -20.07 5.66 -1.82
N GLY A 425 -21.03 5.30 -2.70
CA GLY A 425 -21.52 6.14 -3.79
C GLY A 425 -20.47 6.54 -4.84
N THR A 426 -19.26 5.97 -4.76
CA THR A 426 -18.10 6.42 -5.53
C THR A 426 -17.81 5.44 -6.66
N ALA A 427 -17.88 5.89 -7.91
CA ALA A 427 -17.56 5.04 -9.06
C ALA A 427 -16.11 4.56 -9.01
N GLY A 428 -15.88 3.28 -9.31
CA GLY A 428 -14.56 2.67 -9.33
C GLY A 428 -14.02 2.20 -7.97
N VAL A 429 -14.78 2.33 -6.89
CA VAL A 429 -14.40 1.87 -5.54
C VAL A 429 -15.61 1.24 -4.86
N LEU A 430 -15.39 0.14 -4.15
CA LEU A 430 -16.41 -0.50 -3.31
C LEU A 430 -15.79 -0.86 -1.97
N SER A 431 -16.48 -0.61 -0.86
CA SER A 431 -16.02 -1.06 0.46
C SER A 431 -16.11 -2.60 0.57
N ALA A 432 -15.35 -3.20 1.49
CA ALA A 432 -15.47 -4.64 1.76
C ALA A 432 -16.91 -5.04 2.11
N HIS A 433 -17.61 -4.21 2.90
CA HIS A 433 -19.04 -4.42 3.20
C HIS A 433 -19.92 -4.48 1.95
N GLU A 434 -19.73 -3.58 0.97
CA GLU A 434 -20.49 -3.57 -0.27
C GLU A 434 -20.17 -4.78 -1.16
N ILE A 435 -18.89 -5.17 -1.21
CA ILE A 435 -18.45 -6.33 -2.00
C ILE A 435 -19.05 -7.62 -1.43
N MET A 436 -19.09 -7.77 -0.11
CA MET A 436 -19.73 -8.91 0.54
C MET A 436 -21.23 -8.99 0.20
N GLN A 437 -21.95 -7.87 0.20
CA GLN A 437 -23.36 -7.83 -0.24
C GLN A 437 -23.53 -8.26 -1.70
N ILE A 438 -22.68 -7.79 -2.60
CA ILE A 438 -22.68 -8.19 -4.02
C ILE A 438 -22.47 -9.71 -4.16
N ILE A 439 -21.59 -10.30 -3.35
CA ILE A 439 -21.36 -11.75 -3.31
C ILE A 439 -22.60 -12.48 -2.79
N GLU A 440 -23.22 -12.01 -1.70
CA GLU A 440 -24.46 -12.59 -1.14
C GLU A 440 -25.63 -12.55 -2.14
N ASP A 441 -25.68 -11.52 -2.99
CA ASP A 441 -26.67 -11.35 -4.06
C ASP A 441 -26.40 -12.24 -5.30
N GLY A 442 -25.36 -13.07 -5.27
CA GLY A 442 -25.10 -14.10 -6.26
C GLY A 442 -24.05 -13.74 -7.32
N ALA A 443 -23.15 -12.79 -7.02
CA ALA A 443 -22.00 -12.53 -7.86
C ALA A 443 -21.06 -13.75 -7.99
N THR A 444 -20.28 -13.77 -9.06
CA THR A 444 -19.27 -14.82 -9.27
C THR A 444 -17.93 -14.38 -8.72
N MET A 445 -17.36 -15.16 -7.82
CA MET A 445 -16.03 -14.94 -7.25
C MET A 445 -15.01 -15.93 -7.86
N THR A 446 -13.86 -15.42 -8.28
CA THR A 446 -12.75 -16.22 -8.85
C THR A 446 -11.43 -15.76 -8.26
N LEU A 447 -10.67 -16.71 -7.70
CA LEU A 447 -9.32 -16.47 -7.19
C LEU A 447 -8.34 -16.25 -8.35
N ASP A 448 -7.58 -15.16 -8.28
CA ASP A 448 -6.32 -15.02 -9.00
C ASP A 448 -5.17 -15.35 -8.03
N PRO A 449 -4.59 -16.57 -8.09
CA PRO A 449 -3.58 -17.01 -7.13
C PRO A 449 -2.21 -16.38 -7.39
N VAL A 450 -1.98 -15.76 -8.57
CA VAL A 450 -0.72 -15.08 -8.87
C VAL A 450 -0.74 -13.69 -8.25
N ALA A 451 -1.84 -12.97 -8.43
CA ALA A 451 -2.04 -11.67 -7.80
C ALA A 451 -2.38 -11.78 -6.31
N GLY A 452 -2.88 -12.94 -5.85
CA GLY A 452 -3.31 -13.15 -4.48
C GLY A 452 -4.51 -12.26 -4.14
N VAL A 453 -5.52 -12.26 -5.00
CA VAL A 453 -6.76 -11.49 -4.84
C VAL A 453 -7.97 -12.31 -5.32
N GLN A 454 -9.16 -11.93 -4.85
CA GLN A 454 -10.41 -12.37 -5.43
C GLN A 454 -10.88 -11.38 -6.49
N ILE A 455 -11.34 -11.90 -7.62
CA ILE A 455 -12.03 -11.16 -8.66
C ILE A 455 -13.53 -11.49 -8.56
N VAL A 456 -14.36 -10.48 -8.33
CA VAL A 456 -15.81 -10.61 -8.21
C VAL A 456 -16.46 -9.94 -9.42
N THR A 457 -17.39 -10.64 -10.08
CA THR A 457 -18.08 -10.15 -11.27
C THR A 457 -19.60 -10.33 -11.17
N TRP A 458 -20.34 -9.32 -11.60
CA TRP A 458 -21.81 -9.27 -11.51
C TRP A 458 -22.42 -8.42 -12.64
N ASP A 459 -23.75 -8.38 -12.73
CA ASP A 459 -24.52 -7.55 -13.67
C ASP A 459 -24.01 -7.56 -15.12
N SER A 460 -23.50 -8.71 -15.57
CA SER A 460 -22.89 -8.98 -16.88
C SER A 460 -21.59 -8.25 -17.22
N ASN A 461 -21.30 -7.09 -16.65
CA ASN A 461 -20.10 -6.32 -17.01
C ASN A 461 -19.45 -5.59 -15.83
N GLN A 462 -19.86 -5.85 -14.59
CA GLN A 462 -19.22 -5.25 -13.42
C GLN A 462 -18.13 -6.17 -12.89
N TRP A 463 -17.03 -5.57 -12.44
CA TRP A 463 -15.82 -6.26 -12.00
C TRP A 463 -15.23 -5.53 -10.80
N VAL A 464 -14.75 -6.26 -9.80
CA VAL A 464 -13.97 -5.71 -8.69
C VAL A 464 -12.89 -6.71 -8.26
N SER A 465 -11.69 -6.20 -7.94
CA SER A 465 -10.66 -6.96 -7.25
C SER A 465 -10.63 -6.56 -5.78
N TRP A 466 -10.55 -7.55 -4.88
CA TRP A 466 -10.53 -7.31 -3.43
C TRP A 466 -9.90 -8.48 -2.69
N ASP A 467 -9.84 -8.37 -1.36
CA ASP A 467 -9.31 -9.41 -0.48
C ASP A 467 -10.38 -10.09 0.37
N ASP A 468 -10.37 -11.42 0.39
CA ASP A 468 -11.16 -12.26 1.29
C ASP A 468 -10.25 -12.97 2.32
N THR A 469 -10.83 -13.88 3.12
CA THR A 469 -10.06 -14.67 4.10
C THR A 469 -8.89 -15.45 3.48
N GLU A 470 -9.07 -16.02 2.28
CA GLU A 470 -8.02 -16.82 1.62
C GLU A 470 -6.87 -15.92 1.17
N THR A 471 -7.16 -14.77 0.56
CA THR A 471 -6.13 -13.88 0.01
C THR A 471 -5.47 -13.03 1.08
N LEU A 472 -6.20 -12.65 2.14
CA LEU A 472 -5.59 -12.07 3.35
C LEU A 472 -4.59 -13.03 3.98
N LYS A 473 -4.90 -14.33 4.03
CA LYS A 473 -3.94 -15.33 4.48
C LYS A 473 -2.70 -15.37 3.58
N MET A 474 -2.86 -15.35 2.25
CA MET A 474 -1.72 -15.30 1.33
C MET A 474 -0.82 -14.08 1.60
N LYS A 475 -1.43 -12.91 1.85
CA LYS A 475 -0.72 -11.66 2.14
C LYS A 475 -0.02 -11.66 3.50
N VAL A 476 -0.65 -12.24 4.53
CA VAL A 476 -0.01 -12.41 5.85
C VAL A 476 1.15 -13.40 5.77
N ASP A 477 0.98 -14.54 5.08
CA ASP A 477 2.05 -15.50 4.87
C ASP A 477 3.22 -14.86 4.11
N TYR A 478 2.93 -14.05 3.09
CA TYR A 478 3.92 -13.27 2.37
C TYR A 478 4.64 -12.23 3.25
N ALA A 479 3.90 -11.49 4.08
CA ALA A 479 4.49 -10.54 5.04
C ALA A 479 5.43 -11.25 6.03
N ASN A 480 5.02 -12.42 6.54
CA ASN A 480 5.86 -13.26 7.39
C ASN A 480 7.11 -13.77 6.65
N GLN A 481 6.95 -14.23 5.41
CA GLN A 481 8.06 -14.65 4.57
C GLN A 481 9.07 -13.52 4.35
N ARG A 482 8.61 -12.27 4.24
CA ARG A 482 9.45 -11.08 4.04
C ARG A 482 9.96 -10.46 5.34
N CYS A 483 9.85 -11.15 6.47
CA CYS A 483 10.31 -10.67 7.77
C CYS A 483 9.67 -9.33 8.19
N LEU A 484 8.50 -8.99 7.63
CA LEU A 484 7.82 -7.72 7.93
C LEU A 484 7.39 -7.73 9.39
N GLY A 485 7.35 -6.55 10.02
CA GLY A 485 7.02 -6.44 11.44
C GLY A 485 5.53 -6.24 11.73
N GLY A 486 4.70 -6.07 10.69
CA GLY A 486 3.29 -5.79 10.83
C GLY A 486 2.48 -5.82 9.55
N VAL A 487 1.19 -5.61 9.72
CA VAL A 487 0.24 -5.26 8.66
C VAL A 487 -0.52 -4.00 9.07
N MET A 488 -0.94 -3.24 8.08
CA MET A 488 -1.73 -2.03 8.20
C MET A 488 -2.97 -2.16 7.33
N ILE A 489 -4.11 -1.67 7.81
CA ILE A 489 -5.42 -1.81 7.17
C ILE A 489 -5.97 -0.43 6.81
N TRP A 490 -6.30 -0.27 5.53
CA TRP A 490 -7.04 0.86 4.99
C TRP A 490 -8.40 0.38 4.42
N ALA A 491 -9.53 0.69 5.04
CA ALA A 491 -9.72 1.28 6.36
C ALA A 491 -10.71 0.44 7.18
N VAL A 492 -10.65 0.60 8.50
CA VAL A 492 -11.41 -0.19 9.48
C VAL A 492 -12.91 -0.09 9.25
N ASP A 493 -13.41 1.11 8.92
CA ASP A 493 -14.82 1.41 8.74
C ASP A 493 -15.37 1.01 7.36
N LEU A 494 -14.54 0.47 6.47
CA LEU A 494 -14.97 -0.13 5.19
C LEU A 494 -15.34 -1.62 5.32
N ASP A 495 -15.04 -2.22 6.48
CA ASP A 495 -15.42 -3.58 6.88
C ASP A 495 -16.57 -3.53 7.90
N ASP A 496 -17.32 -4.63 8.02
CA ASP A 496 -18.36 -4.81 9.06
C ASP A 496 -17.87 -5.70 10.22
N GLY A 497 -16.55 -5.88 10.30
CA GLY A 497 -15.86 -6.72 11.26
C GLY A 497 -15.61 -8.14 10.76
N THR A 498 -15.99 -8.48 9.53
CA THR A 498 -15.79 -9.82 8.95
C THR A 498 -14.34 -10.02 8.50
N LEU A 499 -13.75 -9.03 7.83
CA LEU A 499 -12.36 -9.14 7.36
C LEU A 499 -11.36 -9.05 8.50
N ILE A 500 -11.58 -8.23 9.53
CA ILE A 500 -10.67 -8.21 10.69
C ILE A 500 -10.69 -9.54 11.47
N LYS A 501 -11.84 -10.19 11.59
CA LYS A 501 -11.94 -11.55 12.16
C LYS A 501 -11.19 -12.55 11.29
N SER A 502 -11.40 -12.51 9.98
CA SER A 502 -10.67 -13.34 9.01
C SER A 502 -9.16 -13.16 9.14
N LEU A 503 -8.70 -11.91 9.28
CA LEU A 503 -7.29 -11.58 9.45
C LEU A 503 -6.75 -12.16 10.76
N SER A 504 -7.54 -12.16 11.84
CA SER A 504 -7.12 -12.76 13.12
C SER A 504 -6.94 -14.28 13.04
N GLU A 505 -7.78 -14.96 12.24
CA GLU A 505 -7.71 -16.41 12.02
C GLU A 505 -6.45 -16.85 11.25
N THR A 506 -5.70 -15.90 10.67
CA THR A 506 -4.39 -16.16 10.04
C THR A 506 -3.25 -16.40 11.05
N GLY A 507 -3.55 -16.42 12.35
CA GLY A 507 -2.59 -16.69 13.43
C GLY A 507 -2.09 -15.42 14.12
N ARG A 508 -2.87 -14.34 14.08
CA ARG A 508 -2.57 -13.07 14.75
C ARG A 508 -3.20 -13.06 16.14
N GLU A 509 -2.50 -12.49 17.11
CA GLU A 509 -2.99 -12.46 18.49
C GLU A 509 -4.23 -11.58 18.63
N THR A 510 -5.20 -12.05 19.41
CA THR A 510 -6.40 -11.29 19.77
C THR A 510 -6.57 -11.28 21.29
N THR A 511 -6.99 -10.14 21.82
CA THR A 511 -7.33 -10.00 23.24
C THR A 511 -8.83 -10.11 23.42
N ILE A 512 -9.28 -11.00 24.32
CA ILE A 512 -10.72 -11.10 24.64
C ILE A 512 -11.12 -9.89 25.48
N ILE A 513 -11.95 -9.02 24.91
CA ILE A 513 -12.50 -7.85 25.59
C ILE A 513 -13.97 -8.14 25.94
N LEU A 514 -14.31 -8.10 27.22
CA LEU A 514 -15.69 -8.27 27.68
C LEU A 514 -16.38 -6.90 27.67
N ASP A 515 -17.47 -6.77 26.91
CA ASP A 515 -18.24 -5.52 26.83
C ASP A 515 -18.91 -5.14 28.17
N ASP A 516 -19.29 -6.16 28.96
CA ASP A 516 -19.78 -6.02 30.33
C ASP A 516 -18.94 -6.93 31.27
N PRO A 517 -17.83 -6.44 31.83
CA PRO A 517 -17.12 -7.21 32.83
C PRO A 517 -18.06 -7.45 34.03
N PRO A 518 -18.15 -8.68 34.58
CA PRO A 518 -19.00 -8.95 35.72
C PRO A 518 -18.65 -7.97 36.84
N ALA A 519 -19.66 -7.34 37.44
CA ALA A 519 -19.47 -6.38 38.51
C ALA A 519 -18.57 -7.00 39.59
N ILE A 520 -17.32 -6.54 39.67
CA ILE A 520 -16.41 -6.94 40.73
C ILE A 520 -16.91 -6.23 41.98
N SER A 521 -17.85 -6.89 42.68
CA SER A 521 -18.16 -6.52 44.05
C SER A 521 -16.88 -6.70 44.84
N ALA A 522 -16.28 -5.59 45.28
CA ALA A 522 -15.22 -5.65 46.26
C ALA A 522 -15.78 -6.43 47.45
N CYS A 523 -15.28 -7.65 47.66
CA CYS A 523 -15.47 -8.38 48.91
C CYS A 523 -14.73 -7.60 49.99
N PHE A 524 -15.33 -6.50 50.46
CA PHE A 524 -15.01 -5.94 51.76
C PHE A 524 -15.33 -7.05 52.75
N GLY A 525 -14.27 -7.65 53.30
CA GLY A 525 -14.37 -8.74 54.25
C GLY A 525 -15.42 -8.40 55.31
N THR A 526 -16.36 -9.31 55.48
CA THR A 526 -17.17 -9.32 56.68
C THR A 526 -16.21 -9.37 57.86
N THR A 527 -16.20 -8.32 58.67
CA THR A 527 -15.50 -8.31 59.94
C THR A 527 -16.05 -9.47 60.77
N LEU A 528 -15.12 -10.23 61.36
CA LEU A 528 -15.38 -11.29 62.35
C LEU A 528 -15.90 -10.67 63.65
N GLU A 529 -17.08 -10.06 63.62
CA GLU A 529 -17.82 -9.57 64.78
C GLU A 529 -19.30 -9.92 64.59
N ASP A 530 -19.60 -11.22 64.53
CA ASP A 530 -20.95 -11.74 64.84
C ASP A 530 -20.96 -13.22 65.27
N ILE A 531 -19.83 -13.73 65.77
CA ILE A 531 -19.79 -15.01 66.51
C ILE A 531 -19.50 -14.71 67.98
N SER A 532 -20.41 -13.99 68.62
CA SER A 532 -20.51 -13.98 70.08
C SER A 532 -21.98 -13.83 70.50
N GLY A 533 -22.57 -14.93 70.98
CA GLY A 533 -23.81 -14.88 71.76
C GLY A 533 -24.89 -15.86 71.33
N ASN A 534 -24.76 -17.13 71.70
CA ASN A 534 -25.59 -17.75 72.74
C ASN A 534 -25.57 -19.29 72.63
N VAL A 535 -24.71 -19.89 73.44
CA VAL A 535 -24.99 -21.18 74.05
C VAL A 535 -25.69 -20.88 75.36
N THR A 536 -27.00 -21.12 75.47
CA THR A 536 -27.68 -21.54 76.71
C THR A 536 -29.11 -22.03 76.40
N ASP A 537 -29.34 -23.29 76.78
CA ASP A 537 -30.58 -24.01 77.13
C ASP A 537 -31.98 -23.48 76.75
N ALA A 538 -32.78 -24.38 76.16
CA ALA A 538 -34.03 -24.83 76.79
C ALA A 538 -34.51 -26.17 76.20
N SER A 539 -34.62 -27.15 77.08
CA SER A 539 -35.34 -28.41 76.92
C SER A 539 -36.85 -28.24 76.83
N SER A 540 -37.50 -28.96 75.90
CA SER A 540 -38.76 -29.68 76.10
C SER A 540 -39.01 -30.66 74.96
#